data_AF-A0A7Y9GMI0-F1
#
_entry.id   AF-A0A7Y9GMI0-F1
#
_cell.length_a   1.000
_cell.length_b   1.000
_cell.length_c   1.000
_cell.angle_alpha   90.00
_cell.angle_beta   90.00
_cell.angle_gamma   90.00
#
_symmetry.space_group_name_H-M   'P 1'
#
loop_
_entity.id
_entity.type
_entity.pdbx_description
1 polymer ?
#
loop_
_entity_poly.entity_id
_entity_poly.type
_entity_poly.pdbx_seq_one_letter_code
_entity_poly.pdbx_strand_id
1 'polypeptide(L)'
;MPSKRRSRAASACPLITVAALATVSLVGCATNAPGADAADPGAIAERANVVGIAPDLVYTTEVDGYELQAQSVGPSAGAGISGTWFNYSTGTMLTIRTDRGEYTAAACEATPLWDASDLAVTCTEEEDGIWHRQGGAIHEYVAVRDEALILVTGMHNAPRDDLRTAARAVHVPSEAELQLLFSDLPTEAPQPVERGDLPENGDGAPVDPVGPGG
;
A
#
# COMPACT_ATOMS: atom_id res chain seq x y z
N MET A 1 7.59 50.44 -72.24
CA MET A 1 6.81 50.98 -71.10
C MET A 1 6.98 50.03 -69.91
N PRO A 2 6.88 50.52 -68.66
CA PRO A 2 7.90 50.61 -67.61
C PRO A 2 8.14 49.29 -66.85
N SER A 3 9.35 48.99 -66.34
CA SER A 3 10.02 49.56 -65.15
C SER A 3 9.33 49.24 -63.81
N LYS A 4 10.09 48.60 -62.91
CA LYS A 4 10.27 48.84 -61.45
C LYS A 4 10.69 47.52 -60.80
N ARG A 5 11.60 47.40 -59.82
CA ARG A 5 12.59 48.22 -59.08
C ARG A 5 13.40 47.15 -58.31
N ARG A 6 14.75 47.15 -58.27
CA ARG A 6 15.61 47.77 -57.24
C ARG A 6 15.17 47.41 -55.80
N SER A 7 15.99 46.94 -54.85
CA SER A 7 17.46 46.85 -54.73
C SER A 7 17.82 46.06 -53.46
N ARG A 8 18.95 45.34 -53.51
CA ARG A 8 20.06 45.16 -52.55
C ARG A 8 19.86 45.39 -51.04
N ALA A 9 20.38 44.45 -50.22
CA ALA A 9 21.49 44.60 -49.24
C ALA A 9 21.72 43.19 -48.61
N ALA A 10 22.87 42.51 -48.65
CA ALA A 10 24.27 42.80 -48.30
C ALA A 10 24.64 42.54 -46.81
N SER A 11 25.58 41.58 -46.63
CA SER A 11 26.58 41.41 -45.56
C SER A 11 26.13 40.84 -44.20
N ALA A 12 26.63 39.66 -43.79
CA ALA A 12 27.86 39.37 -43.00
C ALA A 12 27.63 39.61 -41.48
N CYS A 13 28.14 38.88 -40.49
CA CYS A 13 29.25 37.95 -40.27
C CYS A 13 28.91 37.15 -38.97
N PRO A 14 29.62 36.05 -38.64
CA PRO A 14 29.34 35.16 -37.51
C PRO A 14 29.96 35.72 -36.21
N LEU A 15 29.58 35.17 -35.04
CA LEU A 15 30.47 34.81 -33.93
C LEU A 15 29.73 34.55 -32.59
N ILE A 16 30.38 33.68 -31.80
CA ILE A 16 30.37 33.50 -30.34
C ILE A 16 29.32 32.60 -29.70
N THR A 17 29.72 31.34 -29.56
CA THR A 17 29.36 30.40 -28.50
C THR A 17 29.86 30.93 -27.14
N VAL A 18 28.96 31.19 -26.18
CA VAL A 18 29.29 31.24 -24.75
C VAL A 18 28.37 30.27 -24.04
N ALA A 19 28.95 29.16 -23.59
CA ALA A 19 28.33 28.23 -22.67
C ALA A 19 28.36 28.83 -21.26
N ALA A 20 27.19 29.10 -20.68
CA ALA A 20 27.04 29.36 -19.27
C ALA A 20 26.26 28.20 -18.64
N LEU A 21 26.98 27.34 -17.90
CA LEU A 21 26.36 26.37 -17.00
C LEU A 21 25.68 27.13 -15.87
N ALA A 22 24.35 27.16 -15.90
CA ALA A 22 23.54 27.47 -14.73
C ALA A 22 23.09 26.14 -14.10
N THR A 23 23.84 25.66 -13.11
CA THR A 23 23.36 24.62 -12.18
C THR A 23 22.32 25.26 -11.28
N VAL A 24 21.05 25.11 -11.65
CA VAL A 24 19.91 25.39 -10.78
C VAL A 24 19.66 24.14 -9.93
N SER A 25 19.97 24.22 -8.64
CA SER A 25 19.58 23.21 -7.66
C SER A 25 18.08 23.34 -7.40
N LEU A 26 17.28 22.44 -7.99
CA LEU A 26 15.85 22.33 -7.66
C LEU A 26 15.70 21.72 -6.26
N VAL A 27 15.19 22.51 -5.32
CA VAL A 27 14.67 22.05 -4.04
C VAL A 27 13.19 21.65 -4.23
N GLY A 28 12.92 20.37 -4.00
CA GLY A 28 11.70 19.81 -3.38
C GLY A 28 10.33 20.27 -3.88
N CYS A 29 9.82 19.56 -4.90
CA CYS A 29 8.41 19.17 -4.92
C CYS A 29 8.39 17.64 -5.00
N ALA A 30 8.02 16.97 -3.90
CA ALA A 30 7.71 15.54 -3.90
C ALA A 30 6.48 15.34 -4.81
N THR A 31 6.77 15.13 -6.08
CA THR A 31 5.80 14.70 -7.08
C THR A 31 5.92 13.19 -7.02
N ASN A 32 4.96 12.52 -6.39
CA ASN A 32 4.87 11.06 -6.43
C ASN A 32 4.71 10.70 -7.91
N ALA A 33 5.81 10.32 -8.53
CA ALA A 33 5.82 9.87 -9.91
C ALA A 33 5.35 8.41 -9.90
N PRO A 34 4.34 8.04 -10.70
CA PRO A 34 4.00 6.65 -10.90
C PRO A 34 5.24 5.92 -11.45
N GLY A 35 5.66 4.84 -10.79
CA GLY A 35 6.84 4.07 -11.17
C GLY A 35 8.15 4.43 -10.46
N ALA A 36 8.08 4.91 -9.22
CA ALA A 36 9.25 4.86 -8.35
C ALA A 36 9.73 3.40 -8.20
N ASP A 37 11.04 3.18 -8.23
CA ASP A 37 11.61 1.85 -8.06
C ASP A 37 11.17 1.27 -6.70
N ALA A 38 10.91 -0.04 -6.68
CA ALA A 38 10.56 -0.76 -5.45
C ALA A 38 11.65 -0.53 -4.38
N ALA A 39 11.25 -0.42 -3.12
CA ALA A 39 12.16 -0.27 -1.99
C ALA A 39 13.13 -1.46 -1.93
N ASP A 40 14.31 -1.22 -1.33
CA ASP A 40 15.30 -2.28 -1.13
C ASP A 40 14.70 -3.41 -0.27
N PRO A 41 14.81 -4.70 -0.68
CA PRO A 41 14.25 -5.80 0.09
C PRO A 41 14.78 -5.90 1.53
N GLY A 42 16.02 -5.45 1.78
CA GLY A 42 16.59 -5.37 3.12
C GLY A 42 15.92 -4.31 3.98
N ALA A 43 15.60 -3.15 3.41
CA ALA A 43 14.85 -2.10 4.09
C ALA A 43 13.41 -2.52 4.42
N ILE A 44 12.74 -3.23 3.51
CA ILE A 44 11.42 -3.84 3.76
C ILE A 44 11.54 -4.82 4.92
N ALA A 45 12.52 -5.72 4.87
CA ALA A 45 12.71 -6.73 5.91
C ALA A 45 13.02 -6.12 7.28
N GLU A 46 13.86 -5.11 7.35
CA GLU A 46 14.20 -4.41 8.59
C GLU A 46 12.94 -3.90 9.31
N ARG A 47 12.03 -3.25 8.58
CA ARG A 47 10.80 -2.68 9.15
C ARG A 47 9.73 -3.73 9.44
N ALA A 48 9.50 -4.64 8.50
CA ALA A 48 8.46 -5.66 8.61
C ALA A 48 8.73 -6.61 9.79
N ASN A 49 9.99 -7.01 10.00
CA ASN A 49 10.36 -7.93 11.06
C ASN A 49 10.13 -7.35 12.48
N VAL A 50 10.21 -6.03 12.66
CA VAL A 50 9.96 -5.39 13.97
C VAL A 50 8.54 -5.66 14.48
N VAL A 51 7.58 -5.74 13.57
CA VAL A 51 6.15 -5.90 13.88
C VAL A 51 5.60 -7.28 13.51
N GLY A 52 6.47 -8.22 13.12
CA GLY A 52 6.08 -9.60 12.80
C GLY A 52 5.37 -9.78 11.46
N ILE A 53 5.60 -8.87 10.50
CA ILE A 53 5.11 -8.98 9.12
C ILE A 53 6.17 -9.68 8.27
N ALA A 54 5.76 -10.64 7.45
CA ALA A 54 6.64 -11.31 6.50
C ALA A 54 7.05 -10.31 5.40
N PRO A 55 8.35 -10.10 5.13
CA PRO A 55 8.80 -9.05 4.20
C PRO A 55 8.27 -9.22 2.78
N ASP A 56 8.07 -10.45 2.32
CA ASP A 56 7.53 -10.79 1.00
C ASP A 56 6.01 -10.63 0.89
N LEU A 57 5.33 -10.34 2.00
CA LEU A 57 3.90 -10.01 2.04
C LEU A 57 3.64 -8.51 2.20
N VAL A 58 4.67 -7.66 2.08
CA VAL A 58 4.54 -6.20 2.12
C VAL A 58 4.18 -5.68 0.73
N TYR A 59 2.90 -5.38 0.54
CA TYR A 59 2.35 -4.76 -0.67
C TYR A 59 1.58 -3.50 -0.32
N THR A 60 1.48 -2.60 -1.29
CA THR A 60 0.67 -1.39 -1.24
C THR A 60 -0.18 -1.28 -2.51
N THR A 61 -1.07 -0.29 -2.55
CA THR A 61 -1.88 0.06 -3.71
C THR A 61 -2.06 1.57 -3.79
N GLU A 62 -2.45 2.05 -4.98
CA GLU A 62 -2.83 3.43 -5.21
C GLU A 62 -4.17 3.49 -5.97
N VAL A 63 -5.08 4.34 -5.52
CA VAL A 63 -6.34 4.66 -6.21
C VAL A 63 -6.63 6.14 -6.05
N ASP A 64 -7.00 6.81 -7.13
CA ASP A 64 -7.31 8.23 -7.13
C ASP A 64 -8.34 8.59 -6.04
N GLY A 65 -7.98 9.57 -5.22
CA GLY A 65 -8.84 10.08 -4.14
C GLY A 65 -8.87 9.24 -2.87
N TYR A 66 -8.18 8.10 -2.83
CA TYR A 66 -8.02 7.27 -1.64
C TYR A 66 -6.64 7.52 -1.01
N GLU A 67 -6.63 7.87 0.27
CA GLU A 67 -5.41 8.14 1.03
C GLU A 67 -5.21 7.06 2.09
N LEU A 68 -3.99 6.51 2.16
CA LEU A 68 -3.63 5.53 3.19
C LEU A 68 -3.81 6.14 4.58
N GLN A 69 -4.52 5.43 5.44
CA GLN A 69 -4.61 5.70 6.86
C GLN A 69 -3.52 4.90 7.57
N ALA A 70 -2.32 5.48 7.74
CA ALA A 70 -1.15 4.77 8.27
C ALA A 70 -1.41 4.09 9.63
N GLN A 71 -2.25 4.68 10.47
CA GLN A 71 -2.68 4.11 11.76
C GLN A 71 -3.50 2.81 11.64
N SER A 72 -4.03 2.51 10.46
CA SER A 72 -4.73 1.25 10.17
C SER A 72 -3.78 0.12 9.77
N VAL A 73 -2.50 0.43 9.55
CA VAL A 73 -1.52 -0.54 9.09
C VAL A 73 -1.09 -1.42 10.26
N GLY A 74 -1.03 -2.73 10.02
CA GLY A 74 -0.57 -3.68 11.02
C GLY A 74 -0.53 -5.12 10.52
N PRO A 75 -0.03 -6.05 11.36
CA PRO A 75 0.02 -7.46 11.01
C PRO A 75 -1.39 -8.04 10.81
N SER A 76 -1.53 -8.91 9.81
CA SER A 76 -2.72 -9.71 9.54
C SER A 76 -2.46 -11.19 9.84
N ALA A 77 -3.47 -12.05 9.59
CA ALA A 77 -3.29 -13.49 9.65
C ALA A 77 -2.15 -13.95 8.73
N GLY A 78 -1.49 -15.07 9.05
CA GLY A 78 -0.45 -15.64 8.19
C GLY A 78 0.84 -14.82 8.10
N ALA A 79 1.08 -13.89 9.05
CA ALA A 79 2.18 -12.91 9.00
C ALA A 79 2.07 -11.91 7.84
N GLY A 80 0.88 -11.72 7.26
CA GLY A 80 0.66 -10.68 6.26
C GLY A 80 0.57 -9.27 6.86
N ILE A 81 0.24 -8.31 6.01
CA ILE A 81 -0.07 -6.93 6.36
C ILE A 81 -1.53 -6.61 6.03
N SER A 82 -2.14 -5.74 6.83
CA SER A 82 -3.42 -5.10 6.53
C SER A 82 -3.21 -3.59 6.50
N GLY A 83 -3.96 -2.89 5.63
CA GLY A 83 -4.01 -1.43 5.61
C GLY A 83 -5.28 -0.93 4.93
N THR A 84 -5.75 0.24 5.34
CA THR A 84 -6.99 0.85 4.82
C THR A 84 -6.70 2.21 4.20
N TRP A 85 -7.22 2.43 3.01
CA TRP A 85 -7.25 3.73 2.34
C TRP A 85 -8.65 4.32 2.44
N PHE A 86 -8.74 5.60 2.72
CA PHE A 86 -9.99 6.34 2.88
C PHE A 86 -10.14 7.40 1.80
N ASN A 87 -11.34 7.49 1.22
CA ASN A 87 -11.68 8.59 0.33
C ASN A 87 -12.50 9.63 1.10
N TYR A 88 -11.88 10.78 1.39
CA TYR A 88 -12.52 11.85 2.16
C TYR A 88 -13.70 12.53 1.45
N SER A 89 -13.78 12.42 0.12
CA SER A 89 -14.85 13.04 -0.66
C SER A 89 -16.14 12.22 -0.64
N THR A 90 -16.01 10.89 -0.61
CA THR A 90 -17.14 9.95 -0.67
C THR A 90 -17.44 9.29 0.67
N GLY A 91 -16.47 9.24 1.58
CA GLY A 91 -16.53 8.47 2.84
C GLY A 91 -16.32 6.97 2.66
N THR A 92 -15.88 6.52 1.48
CA THR A 92 -15.65 5.09 1.19
C THR A 92 -14.27 4.65 1.65
N MET A 93 -14.13 3.34 1.89
CA MET A 93 -12.86 2.73 2.32
C MET A 93 -12.52 1.53 1.45
N LEU A 94 -11.22 1.36 1.18
CA LEU A 94 -10.64 0.16 0.58
C LEU A 94 -9.65 -0.42 1.59
N THR A 95 -9.69 -1.72 1.82
CA THR A 95 -8.70 -2.40 2.68
C THR A 95 -7.99 -3.45 1.87
N ILE A 96 -6.66 -3.48 1.97
CA ILE A 96 -5.87 -4.61 1.47
C ILE A 96 -5.47 -5.48 2.65
N ARG A 97 -5.48 -6.79 2.45
CA ARG A 97 -4.90 -7.77 3.37
C ARG A 97 -4.08 -8.76 2.57
N THR A 98 -2.84 -8.98 2.98
CA THR A 98 -1.99 -9.98 2.35
C THR A 98 -1.99 -11.28 3.14
N ASP A 99 -1.82 -12.38 2.42
CA ASP A 99 -1.58 -13.72 2.95
C ASP A 99 -0.72 -14.50 1.94
N ARG A 100 -0.21 -15.67 2.34
CA ARG A 100 0.52 -16.58 1.44
C ARG A 100 -0.39 -17.74 1.01
N GLY A 101 -0.31 -18.11 -0.25
CA GLY A 101 -0.95 -19.34 -0.70
C GLY A 101 -1.01 -19.49 -2.22
N GLU A 102 -1.41 -20.68 -2.63
CA GLU A 102 -1.79 -20.93 -4.01
C GLU A 102 -3.22 -20.42 -4.25
N TYR A 103 -3.43 -19.70 -5.35
CA TYR A 103 -4.75 -19.25 -5.75
C TYR A 103 -5.24 -20.01 -6.98
N THR A 104 -6.40 -20.64 -6.86
CA THR A 104 -7.07 -21.36 -7.95
C THR A 104 -8.54 -20.94 -8.00
N ALA A 105 -9.22 -21.20 -9.12
CA ALA A 105 -10.66 -20.96 -9.21
C ALA A 105 -11.45 -21.68 -8.10
N ALA A 106 -11.07 -22.92 -7.78
CA ALA A 106 -11.70 -23.70 -6.71
C ALA A 106 -11.43 -23.11 -5.31
N ALA A 107 -10.19 -22.69 -5.03
CA ALA A 107 -9.85 -22.01 -3.78
C ALA A 107 -10.60 -20.68 -3.65
N CYS A 108 -10.75 -19.95 -4.76
CA CYS A 108 -11.46 -18.68 -4.80
C CYS A 108 -12.95 -18.84 -4.41
N GLU A 109 -13.65 -19.82 -4.99
CA GLU A 109 -15.06 -20.11 -4.68
C GLU A 109 -15.25 -20.71 -3.27
N ALA A 110 -14.27 -21.48 -2.79
CA ALA A 110 -14.32 -22.09 -1.46
C ALA A 110 -14.02 -21.10 -0.32
N THR A 111 -13.33 -20.00 -0.61
CA THR A 111 -12.97 -18.99 0.39
C THR A 111 -14.16 -18.04 0.59
N PRO A 112 -14.71 -17.93 1.82
CA PRO A 112 -15.81 -17.02 2.10
C PRO A 112 -15.45 -15.55 1.84
N LEU A 113 -16.43 -14.71 1.55
CA LEU A 113 -16.24 -13.25 1.52
C LEU A 113 -16.01 -12.74 2.95
N TRP A 114 -15.24 -11.67 3.06
CA TRP A 114 -14.85 -11.07 4.33
C TRP A 114 -16.06 -10.62 5.16
N ASP A 115 -16.93 -9.80 4.58
CA ASP A 115 -18.11 -9.24 5.26
C ASP A 115 -19.41 -10.03 5.00
N ALA A 116 -19.33 -11.17 4.31
CA ALA A 116 -20.50 -11.96 3.91
C ALA A 116 -20.18 -13.46 3.82
N SER A 117 -19.69 -14.03 4.92
CA SER A 117 -19.19 -15.42 4.98
C SER A 117 -20.23 -16.51 4.69
N ASP A 118 -21.52 -16.18 4.77
CA ASP A 118 -22.65 -17.08 4.54
C ASP A 118 -23.12 -17.10 3.07
N LEU A 119 -22.65 -16.17 2.24
CA LEU A 119 -23.02 -16.10 0.83
C LEU A 119 -22.15 -17.02 -0.01
N ALA A 120 -22.78 -17.70 -0.97
CA ALA A 120 -22.05 -18.43 -2.00
C ALA A 120 -21.22 -17.46 -2.85
N VAL A 121 -19.95 -17.82 -3.07
CA VAL A 121 -18.99 -16.98 -3.80
C VAL A 121 -18.95 -17.41 -5.25
N THR A 122 -19.13 -16.45 -6.16
CA THR A 122 -18.79 -16.58 -7.57
C THR A 122 -17.46 -15.91 -7.82
N CYS A 123 -16.56 -16.59 -8.52
CA CYS A 123 -15.25 -16.07 -8.89
C CYS A 123 -15.08 -15.99 -10.40
N THR A 124 -14.37 -14.97 -10.86
CA THR A 124 -13.95 -14.87 -12.26
C THR A 124 -12.56 -14.28 -12.30
N GLU A 125 -11.63 -15.01 -12.90
CA GLU A 125 -10.32 -14.44 -13.26
C GLU A 125 -10.53 -13.41 -14.36
N GLU A 126 -9.98 -12.22 -14.15
CA GLU A 126 -9.95 -11.19 -15.17
C GLU A 126 -8.64 -11.30 -15.96
N GLU A 127 -7.61 -10.54 -15.61
CA GLU A 127 -6.29 -10.57 -16.26
C GLU A 127 -5.19 -10.42 -15.23
N ASP A 128 -3.97 -10.87 -15.55
CA ASP A 128 -2.75 -10.70 -14.75
C ASP A 128 -2.89 -11.12 -13.27
N GLY A 129 -3.54 -12.26 -13.04
CA GLY A 129 -3.76 -12.81 -11.70
C GLY A 129 -4.72 -11.99 -10.85
N ILE A 130 -5.55 -11.15 -11.47
CA ILE A 130 -6.64 -10.42 -10.78
C ILE A 130 -7.92 -11.23 -10.84
N TRP A 131 -8.46 -11.56 -9.68
CA TRP A 131 -9.68 -12.34 -9.51
C TRP A 131 -10.78 -11.46 -8.94
N HIS A 132 -11.90 -11.36 -9.64
CA HIS A 132 -13.13 -10.79 -9.11
C HIS A 132 -13.88 -11.84 -8.30
N ARG A 133 -14.31 -11.47 -7.09
CA ARG A 133 -15.09 -12.30 -6.18
C ARG A 133 -16.38 -11.57 -5.85
N GLN A 134 -17.49 -12.30 -5.85
CA GLN A 134 -18.80 -11.73 -5.58
C GLN A 134 -19.70 -12.70 -4.83
N GLY A 135 -20.53 -12.14 -3.96
CA GLY A 135 -21.64 -12.82 -3.29
C GLY A 135 -22.72 -11.80 -2.99
N GLY A 136 -23.92 -12.01 -3.54
CA GLY A 136 -24.97 -10.99 -3.51
C GLY A 136 -24.49 -9.68 -4.15
N ALA A 137 -24.55 -8.58 -3.39
CA ALA A 137 -24.09 -7.25 -3.79
C ALA A 137 -22.66 -6.91 -3.31
N ILE A 138 -21.99 -7.83 -2.61
CA ILE A 138 -20.63 -7.64 -2.11
C ILE A 138 -19.64 -8.00 -3.22
N HIS A 139 -18.66 -7.14 -3.41
CA HIS A 139 -17.57 -7.33 -4.36
C HIS A 139 -16.24 -7.29 -3.61
N GLU A 140 -15.36 -8.21 -3.96
CA GLU A 140 -13.97 -8.24 -3.51
C GLU A 140 -13.09 -8.56 -4.72
N TYR A 141 -11.81 -8.23 -4.59
CA TYR A 141 -10.81 -8.62 -5.57
C TYR A 141 -9.65 -9.31 -4.88
N VAL A 142 -9.00 -10.24 -5.56
CA VAL A 142 -7.71 -10.78 -5.14
C VAL A 142 -6.70 -10.54 -6.25
N ALA A 143 -5.60 -9.88 -5.92
CA ALA A 143 -4.43 -9.81 -6.79
C ALA A 143 -3.43 -10.88 -6.35
N VAL A 144 -3.03 -11.74 -7.28
CA VAL A 144 -2.01 -12.78 -7.04
C VAL A 144 -0.66 -12.25 -7.54
N ARG A 145 0.35 -12.28 -6.68
CA ARG A 145 1.73 -11.86 -6.97
C ARG A 145 2.68 -12.93 -6.42
N ASP A 146 3.22 -13.77 -7.30
CA ASP A 146 3.95 -14.98 -6.91
C ASP A 146 3.13 -15.84 -5.92
N GLU A 147 3.61 -16.03 -4.69
CA GLU A 147 2.90 -16.75 -3.61
C GLU A 147 2.08 -15.81 -2.70
N ALA A 148 2.10 -14.50 -2.94
CA ALA A 148 1.34 -13.52 -2.17
C ALA A 148 -0.07 -13.35 -2.76
N LEU A 149 -1.05 -13.44 -1.87
CA LEU A 149 -2.47 -13.21 -2.14
C LEU A 149 -2.86 -11.87 -1.51
N ILE A 150 -3.24 -10.89 -2.33
CA ILE A 150 -3.62 -9.56 -1.86
C ILE A 150 -5.13 -9.42 -2.02
N LEU A 151 -5.85 -9.64 -0.92
CA LEU A 151 -7.29 -9.44 -0.84
C LEU A 151 -7.61 -7.96 -0.73
N VAL A 152 -8.47 -7.46 -1.61
CA VAL A 152 -8.97 -6.09 -1.65
C VAL A 152 -10.47 -6.10 -1.35
N THR A 153 -10.86 -5.47 -0.25
CA THR A 153 -12.26 -5.33 0.20
C THR A 153 -12.68 -3.87 0.24
N GLY A 154 -13.99 -3.62 0.16
CA GLY A 154 -14.57 -2.28 0.18
C GLY A 154 -15.60 -2.13 1.28
N MET A 155 -15.58 -1.00 1.99
CA MET A 155 -16.59 -0.64 2.98
C MET A 155 -17.34 0.64 2.58
N HIS A 156 -18.49 0.86 3.22
CA HIS A 156 -19.36 2.03 2.99
C HIS A 156 -19.80 2.19 1.52
N ASN A 157 -20.07 1.07 0.84
CA ASN A 157 -20.44 1.03 -0.57
C ASN A 157 -19.34 1.57 -1.51
N ALA A 158 -18.07 1.27 -1.21
CA ALA A 158 -16.97 1.51 -2.14
C ALA A 158 -17.31 0.92 -3.53
N PRO A 159 -17.21 1.73 -4.61
CA PRO A 159 -17.50 1.26 -5.96
C PRO A 159 -16.67 0.03 -6.34
N ARG A 160 -17.28 -0.91 -7.07
CA ARG A 160 -16.57 -2.07 -7.63
C ARG A 160 -15.36 -1.64 -8.47
N ASP A 161 -15.49 -0.58 -9.25
CA ASP A 161 -14.42 -0.11 -10.12
C ASP A 161 -13.21 0.43 -9.33
N ASP A 162 -13.42 1.00 -8.15
CA ASP A 162 -12.34 1.43 -7.25
C ASP A 162 -11.60 0.22 -6.69
N LEU A 163 -12.33 -0.83 -6.27
CA LEU A 163 -11.73 -2.10 -5.83
C LEU A 163 -10.92 -2.77 -6.93
N ARG A 164 -11.45 -2.77 -8.16
CA ARG A 164 -10.77 -3.30 -9.34
C ARG A 164 -9.49 -2.52 -9.64
N THR A 165 -9.55 -1.20 -9.53
CA THR A 165 -8.40 -0.30 -9.72
C THR A 165 -7.33 -0.56 -8.67
N ALA A 166 -7.71 -0.66 -7.39
CA ALA A 166 -6.79 -1.03 -6.32
C ALA A 166 -6.09 -2.37 -6.60
N ALA A 167 -6.86 -3.42 -6.91
CA ALA A 167 -6.28 -4.74 -7.17
C ALA A 167 -5.26 -4.73 -8.31
N ARG A 168 -5.50 -3.95 -9.37
CA ARG A 168 -4.57 -3.78 -10.49
C ARG A 168 -3.33 -2.98 -10.11
N ALA A 169 -3.49 -1.99 -9.25
CA ALA A 169 -2.42 -1.12 -8.77
C ALA A 169 -1.61 -1.75 -7.62
N VAL A 170 -1.88 -2.99 -7.19
CA VAL A 170 -1.07 -3.67 -6.17
C VAL A 170 0.37 -3.85 -6.63
N HIS A 171 1.32 -3.37 -5.82
CA HIS A 171 2.76 -3.44 -6.06
C HIS A 171 3.57 -3.48 -4.75
N VAL A 172 4.85 -3.87 -4.85
CA VAL A 172 5.82 -3.74 -3.75
C VAL A 172 6.09 -2.25 -3.55
N PRO A 173 6.00 -1.70 -2.32
CA PRO A 173 6.12 -0.27 -2.10
C PRO A 173 7.48 0.27 -2.54
N SER A 174 7.48 1.48 -3.08
CA SER A 174 8.70 2.30 -3.19
C SER A 174 9.21 2.72 -1.82
N GLU A 175 10.41 3.30 -1.73
CA GLU A 175 10.98 3.76 -0.45
C GLU A 175 10.08 4.78 0.27
N ALA A 176 9.46 5.69 -0.49
CA ALA A 176 8.56 6.69 0.07
C ALA A 176 7.26 6.08 0.60
N GLU A 177 6.71 5.10 -0.13
CA GLU A 177 5.51 4.37 0.30
C GLU A 177 5.81 3.48 1.49
N LEU A 178 6.98 2.83 1.53
CA LEU A 178 7.42 2.05 2.68
C LEU A 178 7.56 2.94 3.92
N GLN A 179 8.01 4.18 3.76
CA GLN A 179 8.03 5.18 4.83
C GLN A 179 6.65 5.56 5.33
N LEU A 180 5.69 5.76 4.43
CA LEU A 180 4.32 6.07 4.82
C LEU A 180 3.62 4.86 5.45
N LEU A 181 3.76 3.68 4.86
CA LEU A 181 3.12 2.44 5.27
C LEU A 181 3.50 2.05 6.71
N PHE A 182 4.75 2.31 7.11
CA PHE A 182 5.26 2.01 8.45
C PHE A 182 5.35 3.24 9.37
N SER A 183 4.80 4.40 9.00
CA SER A 183 5.01 5.65 9.75
C SER A 183 4.45 5.62 11.18
N ASP A 184 3.36 4.87 11.38
CA ASP A 184 2.64 4.79 12.65
C ASP A 184 2.90 3.46 13.38
N LEU A 185 3.77 2.62 12.83
CA LEU A 185 4.18 1.35 13.45
C LEU A 185 5.40 1.55 14.38
N PRO A 186 5.55 0.70 15.40
CA PRO A 186 6.76 0.70 16.22
C PRO A 186 8.02 0.50 15.38
N THR A 187 9.05 1.29 15.65
CA THR A 187 10.37 1.18 15.01
C THR A 187 11.32 0.25 15.77
N GLU A 188 10.94 -0.17 16.98
CA GLU A 188 11.71 -1.07 17.82
C GLU A 188 10.80 -2.20 18.31
N ALA A 189 11.37 -3.40 18.46
CA ALA A 189 10.64 -4.52 19.02
C ALA A 189 10.23 -4.21 20.47
N PRO A 190 9.01 -4.58 20.89
CA PRO A 190 8.55 -4.35 22.24
C PRO A 190 9.50 -5.04 23.23
N GLN A 191 10.00 -4.27 24.20
CA GLN A 191 10.77 -4.83 25.30
C GLN A 191 9.82 -5.56 26.26
N PRO A 192 10.22 -6.72 26.81
CA PRO A 192 9.43 -7.38 27.85
C PRO A 192 9.13 -6.39 28.99
N VAL A 193 7.86 -6.25 29.34
CA VAL A 193 7.46 -5.42 30.50
C VAL A 193 7.70 -6.25 31.76
N GLU A 194 8.59 -5.78 32.63
CA GLU A 194 8.73 -6.34 33.98
C GLU A 194 7.49 -5.98 34.81
N ARG A 195 6.61 -6.96 35.02
CA ARG A 195 5.46 -6.84 35.93
C ARG A 195 5.91 -7.18 37.36
N GLY A 196 6.30 -6.14 38.12
CA GLY A 196 6.77 -6.27 39.50
C GLY A 196 5.72 -6.70 40.53
N ASP A 197 4.47 -6.87 40.10
CA ASP A 197 3.33 -7.37 40.88
C ASP A 197 3.09 -8.87 40.69
N LEU A 198 3.84 -9.55 39.82
CA LEU A 198 3.75 -11.00 39.68
C LEU A 198 4.68 -11.70 40.67
N PRO A 199 4.21 -12.74 41.38
CA PRO A 199 5.08 -13.57 42.20
C PRO A 199 6.06 -14.37 41.32
N GLU A 200 7.32 -14.51 41.75
CA GLU A 200 8.35 -15.32 41.05
C GLU A 200 7.95 -16.79 40.87
N ASN A 201 7.07 -17.29 41.74
CA ASN A 201 6.52 -18.64 41.70
C ASN A 201 5.00 -18.54 41.98
N GLY A 202 4.15 -19.10 41.12
CA GLY A 202 2.70 -19.03 41.30
C GLY A 202 1.94 -19.18 39.99
N ASP A 203 0.63 -18.91 40.04
CA ASP A 203 -0.29 -18.95 38.89
C ASP A 203 -0.23 -17.68 38.01
N GLY A 204 0.60 -16.70 38.38
CA GLY A 204 0.73 -15.43 37.68
C GLY A 204 -0.40 -14.44 37.99
N ALA A 205 -1.14 -14.65 39.08
CA ALA A 205 -2.03 -13.62 39.62
C ALA A 205 -1.22 -12.47 40.25
N PRO A 206 -1.65 -11.21 40.10
CA PRO A 206 -1.07 -10.08 40.83
C PRO A 206 -1.08 -10.33 42.35
N VAL A 207 -0.03 -9.91 43.03
CA VAL A 207 0.02 -9.94 44.50
C VAL A 207 -0.93 -8.88 45.05
N ASP A 208 -2.05 -9.33 45.61
CA ASP A 208 -2.98 -8.42 46.30
C ASP A 208 -2.26 -7.76 47.50
N PRO A 209 -2.34 -6.43 47.65
CA PRO A 209 -1.81 -5.78 48.83
C PRO A 209 -2.59 -6.23 50.06
N VAL A 210 -1.89 -6.79 51.04
CA VAL A 210 -2.47 -7.12 52.35
C VAL A 210 -2.80 -5.83 53.11
N GLY A 211 -3.98 -5.27 52.86
CA GLY A 211 -4.62 -4.20 53.63
C GLY A 211 -5.72 -4.75 54.54
N PRO A 212 -6.20 -3.98 55.55
CA PRO A 212 -7.16 -4.47 56.54
C PRO A 212 -8.61 -4.68 56.03
N GLY A 213 -8.84 -4.70 54.72
CA GLY A 213 -10.15 -4.98 54.12
C GLY A 213 -10.09 -6.32 53.39
N GLY A 214 -10.88 -7.29 53.86
CA GLY A 214 -11.11 -8.56 53.17
C GLY A 214 -12.21 -8.48 52.11
#